data_AF-A0A843DZ04-F1
#
_entry.id   AF-A0A843DZ04-F1
#
_cell.length_a   1.000
_cell.length_b   1.000
_cell.length_c   1.000
_cell.angle_alpha   90.00
_cell.angle_beta   90.00
_cell.angle_gamma   90.00
#
_symmetry.space_group_name_H-M   'P 1'
#
loop_
_entity.id
_entity.type
_entity.pdbx_description
1 polymer ?
#
loop_
_entity_poly.entity_id
_entity_poly.type
_entity_poly.pdbx_seq_one_letter_code
_entity_poly.pdbx_strand_id
1 'polypeptide(L)'
;MAYDPDTPSYNTPISPRQFIWNTPEERAAGINNDLKVAARRYLCPNCGKEFSLFQSRAVACKYCPKANQNCPNVRCPHCDKEYPIKGFIVPDNNPGAKQDQVHMTNYAQNVFNRFSDSYNRR
;
A
#
# COMPACT_ATOMS: atom_id res chain seq x y z
N MET A 1 12.27 10.35 -19.32
CA MET A 1 10.97 10.87 -18.83
C MET A 1 11.13 11.12 -17.34
N ALA A 2 11.12 12.37 -16.90
CA ALA A 2 11.22 12.71 -15.48
C ALA A 2 9.90 12.29 -14.78
N TYR A 3 10.00 11.67 -13.61
CA TYR A 3 8.86 11.35 -12.76
C TYR A 3 8.24 12.68 -12.28
N ASP A 4 7.06 13.02 -12.79
CA ASP A 4 6.25 14.13 -12.33
C ASP A 4 5.45 13.67 -11.10
N PRO A 5 5.72 14.20 -9.89
CA PRO A 5 5.07 13.74 -8.66
C PRO A 5 3.59 14.16 -8.56
N ASP A 6 3.14 15.11 -9.38
CA ASP A 6 1.81 15.73 -9.31
C ASP A 6 0.81 15.11 -10.29
N THR A 7 1.28 14.34 -11.27
CA THR A 7 0.42 13.57 -12.17
C THR A 7 0.06 12.23 -11.54
N PRO A 8 -1.21 11.98 -11.16
CA PRO A 8 -1.59 10.76 -10.47
C PRO A 8 -1.60 9.59 -11.45
N SER A 9 -0.45 8.94 -11.60
CA SER A 9 -0.40 7.61 -12.19
C SER A 9 -0.94 6.61 -11.16
N TYR A 10 -2.24 6.32 -11.25
CA TYR A 10 -2.93 5.38 -10.35
C TYR A 10 -2.48 3.92 -10.53
N ASN A 11 -1.73 3.62 -11.58
CA ASN A 11 -1.30 2.25 -11.91
C ASN A 11 0.21 2.04 -11.94
N THR A 12 1.03 3.07 -11.70
CA THR A 12 2.48 2.84 -11.61
C THR A 12 2.85 2.40 -10.21
N PRO A 13 3.45 1.21 -10.05
CA PRO A 13 4.02 0.79 -8.79
C PRO A 13 5.17 1.71 -8.38
N ILE A 14 5.33 1.95 -7.08
CA ILE A 14 6.30 2.86 -6.50
C ILE A 14 7.10 2.10 -5.44
N SER A 15 8.41 2.02 -5.62
CA SER A 15 9.31 1.54 -4.59
C SER A 15 9.32 2.51 -3.40
N PRO A 16 9.16 2.04 -2.15
CA PRO A 16 9.26 2.88 -0.96
C PRO A 16 10.66 3.46 -0.73
N ARG A 17 11.68 2.87 -1.36
CA ARG A 17 13.08 3.29 -1.25
C ARG A 17 13.47 4.38 -2.25
N GLN A 18 12.60 4.68 -3.21
CA GLN A 18 12.87 5.78 -4.12
C GLN A 18 12.76 7.12 -3.39
N PHE A 19 13.39 8.15 -3.94
CA PHE A 19 13.22 9.50 -3.43
C PHE A 19 11.80 9.98 -3.70
N ILE A 20 11.00 10.07 -2.63
CA ILE A 20 9.71 10.74 -2.63
C ILE A 20 9.93 12.08 -1.91
N TRP A 21 9.64 13.18 -2.59
CA TRP A 21 9.72 14.50 -1.97
C TRP A 21 8.65 14.63 -0.89
N ASN A 22 9.06 15.02 0.32
CA ASN A 22 8.16 15.32 1.44
C ASN A 22 8.38 16.78 1.83
N THR A 23 7.32 17.57 1.88
CA THR A 23 7.40 18.98 2.28
C THR A 23 7.78 19.10 3.77
N PRO A 24 8.25 20.26 4.23
CA PRO A 24 8.52 20.50 5.65
C PRO A 24 7.31 20.20 6.55
N GLU A 25 6.10 20.56 6.11
CA GLU A 25 4.85 20.33 6.83
C GLU A 25 4.52 18.83 6.93
N GLU A 26 4.69 18.10 5.83
CA GLU A 26 4.49 16.65 5.81
C GLU A 26 5.46 15.94 6.76
N ARG A 27 6.73 16.35 6.77
CA ARG A 27 7.73 15.82 7.70
C ARG A 27 7.40 16.14 9.15
N ALA A 28 6.92 17.35 9.44
CA ALA A 28 6.47 17.75 10.77
C ALA A 28 5.26 16.92 11.25
N ALA A 29 4.39 16.51 10.32
CA ALA A 29 3.27 15.61 10.59
C ALA A 29 3.66 14.12 10.69
N GLY A 30 4.95 13.79 10.55
CA GLY A 30 5.44 12.41 10.59
C GLY A 30 5.14 11.59 9.31
N ILE A 31 4.84 12.25 8.19
CA ILE A 31 4.63 11.59 6.91
C ILE A 31 5.97 11.11 6.35
N ASN A 32 6.06 9.81 6.09
CA ASN A 32 7.22 9.16 5.50
C ASN A 32 6.88 8.50 4.15
N ASN A 33 7.90 8.02 3.45
CA ASN A 33 7.74 7.43 2.12
C ASN A 33 6.84 6.19 2.15
N ASP A 34 6.96 5.35 3.18
CA ASP A 34 6.11 4.17 3.36
C ASP A 34 4.64 4.54 3.47
N LEU A 35 4.33 5.59 4.25
CA LEU A 35 2.99 6.12 4.40
C LEU A 35 2.48 6.64 3.06
N LYS A 36 3.28 7.39 2.31
CA LYS A 36 2.89 7.89 0.98
C LYS A 36 2.59 6.76 0.00
N VAL A 37 3.42 5.72 -0.04
CA VAL A 37 3.18 4.54 -0.89
C VAL A 37 1.92 3.81 -0.46
N ALA A 38 1.75 3.55 0.84
CA ALA A 38 0.57 2.83 1.34
C ALA A 38 -0.75 3.62 1.25
N ALA A 39 -0.69 4.94 1.40
CA ALA A 39 -1.84 5.85 1.31
C ALA A 39 -2.20 6.22 -0.13
N ARG A 40 -1.27 6.06 -1.09
CA ARG A 40 -1.51 6.33 -2.50
C ARG A 40 -2.72 5.54 -3.00
N ARG A 41 -3.50 6.18 -3.88
CA ARG A 41 -4.63 5.55 -4.54
C ARG A 41 -4.16 4.75 -5.75
N TYR A 42 -4.59 3.50 -5.82
CA TYR A 42 -4.34 2.58 -6.92
C TYR A 42 -5.66 2.22 -7.61
N LEU A 43 -5.66 2.13 -8.94
CA LEU A 43 -6.86 1.76 -9.69
C LEU A 43 -7.00 0.24 -9.74
N CYS A 44 -8.17 -0.28 -9.38
CA CYS A 44 -8.44 -1.70 -9.54
C CYS A 44 -8.57 -2.05 -11.04
N PRO A 45 -7.80 -3.03 -11.56
CA PRO A 45 -7.89 -3.43 -12.97
C PRO A 45 -9.20 -4.17 -13.30
N ASN A 46 -9.93 -4.67 -12.30
CA ASN A 46 -11.17 -5.42 -12.51
C ASN A 46 -12.44 -4.56 -12.43
N CYS A 47 -12.52 -3.60 -11.51
CA CYS A 47 -13.72 -2.77 -11.33
C CYS A 47 -13.51 -1.27 -11.62
N GLY A 48 -12.28 -0.83 -11.89
CA GLY A 48 -11.97 0.57 -12.19
C GLY A 48 -12.16 1.53 -11.02
N LYS A 49 -12.32 1.03 -9.79
CA LYS A 49 -12.40 1.87 -8.58
C LYS A 49 -11.02 2.08 -7.98
N GLU A 50 -10.77 3.29 -7.50
CA GLU A 50 -9.56 3.65 -6.77
C GLU A 50 -9.63 3.16 -5.32
N PHE A 51 -8.52 2.64 -4.80
CA PHE A 51 -8.38 2.32 -3.39
C PHE A 51 -6.92 2.35 -2.96
N SER A 52 -6.66 2.54 -1.67
CA SER A 52 -5.29 2.49 -1.12
C SER A 52 -4.96 1.14 -0.49
N LEU A 53 -3.67 0.89 -0.25
CA LEU A 53 -3.23 -0.32 0.47
C LEU A 53 -3.84 -0.38 1.88
N PHE A 54 -4.06 0.77 2.54
CA PHE A 54 -4.75 0.80 3.83
C PHE A 54 -6.20 0.36 3.74
N GLN A 55 -6.95 0.88 2.77
CA GLN A 55 -8.35 0.47 2.57
C GLN A 55 -8.45 -1.02 2.25
N SER A 56 -7.50 -1.53 1.44
CA SER A 56 -7.38 -2.96 1.18
C SER A 56 -7.24 -3.76 2.48
N ARG A 57 -6.33 -3.38 3.38
CA ARG A 57 -6.11 -4.11 4.63
C ARG A 57 -7.23 -3.93 5.64
N ALA A 58 -7.58 -2.68 5.96
CA ALA A 58 -8.49 -2.35 7.04
C ALA A 58 -9.95 -2.71 6.73
N VAL A 59 -10.36 -2.60 5.46
CA VAL A 59 -11.74 -2.86 5.03
C VAL A 59 -11.86 -4.25 4.43
N ALA A 60 -11.11 -4.56 3.37
CA ALA A 60 -11.30 -5.82 2.64
C ALA A 60 -10.71 -7.04 3.39
N CYS A 61 -9.61 -6.86 4.12
CA CYS A 61 -8.96 -7.95 4.87
C CYS A 61 -9.37 -8.04 6.35
N LYS A 62 -10.35 -7.25 6.82
CA LYS A 62 -10.76 -7.15 8.23
C LYS A 62 -11.00 -8.49 8.92
N TYR A 63 -11.57 -9.47 8.20
CA TYR A 63 -11.92 -10.80 8.71
C TYR A 63 -11.03 -11.91 8.13
N CYS A 64 -9.94 -11.56 7.44
CA CYS A 64 -9.05 -12.54 6.86
C CYS A 64 -8.00 -12.98 7.89
N PRO A 65 -7.92 -14.26 8.28
CA PRO A 65 -6.94 -14.74 9.27
C PRO A 65 -5.50 -14.68 8.76
N LYS A 66 -5.29 -14.49 7.45
CA LYS A 66 -3.96 -14.31 6.85
C LYS A 66 -3.53 -12.84 6.83
N ALA A 67 -4.43 -11.89 7.09
CA ALA A 67 -4.15 -10.46 6.99
C ALA A 67 -3.03 -10.00 7.93
N ASN A 68 -2.94 -10.62 9.11
CA ASN A 68 -1.93 -10.40 10.14
C ASN A 68 -0.73 -11.38 10.06
N GLN A 69 -0.62 -12.17 8.98
CA GLN A 69 0.44 -13.18 8.78
C GLN A 69 1.32 -12.84 7.58
N ASN A 70 1.71 -11.58 7.43
CA ASN A 70 2.52 -11.04 6.35
C ASN A 70 1.98 -11.43 4.97
N CYS A 71 0.65 -11.37 4.79
CA CYS A 71 0.04 -11.73 3.51
C CYS A 71 0.56 -10.80 2.40
N PRO A 72 1.20 -11.29 1.34
CA PRO A 72 1.81 -10.46 0.31
C PRO A 72 0.82 -9.99 -0.78
N ASN A 73 -0.49 -10.00 -0.47
CA ASN A 73 -1.56 -9.64 -1.40
C ASN A 73 -2.28 -8.35 -0.98
N VAL A 74 -2.96 -7.77 -1.96
CA VAL A 74 -3.82 -6.60 -1.87
C VAL A 74 -5.20 -7.02 -2.38
N ARG A 75 -6.22 -6.87 -1.54
CA ARG A 75 -7.62 -7.13 -1.90
C ARG A 75 -8.37 -5.83 -2.17
N CYS A 76 -9.07 -5.75 -3.30
CA CYS A 76 -9.91 -4.58 -3.61
C CYS A 76 -11.16 -4.56 -2.72
N PRO A 77 -11.47 -3.45 -2.01
CA PRO A 77 -12.66 -3.36 -1.16
C PRO A 77 -13.99 -3.26 -1.93
N HIS A 78 -13.95 -3.10 -3.26
CA HIS A 78 -15.14 -2.93 -4.09
C HIS A 78 -15.57 -4.20 -4.85
N CYS A 79 -14.61 -5.03 -5.26
CA CYS A 79 -14.89 -6.23 -6.05
C CYS A 79 -14.25 -7.51 -5.50
N ASP A 80 -13.62 -7.44 -4.33
CA ASP A 80 -12.99 -8.56 -3.62
C ASP A 80 -11.90 -9.32 -4.39
N LYS A 81 -11.46 -8.84 -5.55
CA LYS A 81 -10.31 -9.42 -6.26
C LYS A 81 -9.01 -9.13 -5.52
N GLU A 82 -8.15 -10.14 -5.49
CA GLU A 82 -6.83 -10.09 -4.88
C GLU A 82 -5.73 -9.99 -5.93
N TYR A 83 -4.71 -9.20 -5.62
CA TYR A 83 -3.56 -8.94 -6.47
C TYR A 83 -2.28 -9.04 -5.62
N PRO A 84 -1.15 -9.48 -6.20
CA PRO A 84 0.12 -9.44 -5.49
C PRO A 84 0.55 -7.99 -5.23
N ILE A 85 1.16 -7.72 -4.06
CA ILE A 85 1.79 -6.41 -3.77
C ILE A 85 2.88 -6.10 -4.80
N LYS A 86 3.65 -7.11 -5.20
CA LYS A 86 4.65 -7.02 -6.25
C LYS A 86 3.97 -6.82 -7.60
N GLY A 87 4.38 -5.79 -8.34
CA GLY A 87 3.81 -5.40 -9.62
C GLY A 87 2.55 -4.53 -9.53
N PHE A 88 1.89 -4.47 -8.37
CA PHE A 88 0.72 -3.59 -8.16
C PHE A 88 1.06 -2.35 -7.32
N ILE A 89 1.66 -2.55 -6.15
CA ILE A 89 2.06 -1.48 -5.23
C ILE A 89 3.53 -1.12 -5.43
N VAL A 90 4.39 -2.14 -5.43
CA VAL A 90 5.85 -2.00 -5.60
C VAL A 90 6.25 -2.54 -6.97
N PRO A 91 7.26 -1.95 -7.64
CA PRO A 91 7.73 -2.44 -8.93
C PRO A 91 8.25 -3.88 -8.84
N ASP A 92 8.04 -4.65 -9.89
CA ASP A 92 8.47 -6.05 -9.99
C ASP A 92 9.84 -6.21 -10.66
N ASN A 93 10.28 -5.18 -11.39
CA ASN A 93 11.43 -5.15 -12.27
C ASN A 93 12.64 -4.37 -11.72
N ASN A 94 12.61 -3.91 -10.46
CA ASN A 94 13.75 -3.21 -9.84
C ASN A 94 14.69 -4.16 -9.07
N PRO A 95 16.01 -3.84 -9.00
CA PRO A 95 16.94 -4.52 -8.11
C PRO A 95 16.57 -4.19 -6.66
N GLY A 96 15.74 -5.04 -6.06
CA GLY A 96 15.15 -4.80 -4.73
C GLY A 96 13.67 -5.18 -4.62
N ALA A 97 12.99 -5.55 -5.71
CA ALA A 97 11.55 -5.81 -5.75
C ALA A 97 11.05 -6.74 -4.64
N LYS A 98 11.79 -7.83 -4.38
CA LYS A 98 11.46 -8.79 -3.33
C LYS A 98 11.51 -8.14 -1.94
N GLN A 99 12.52 -7.32 -1.71
CA GLN A 99 12.69 -6.67 -0.42
C GLN A 99 11.67 -5.53 -0.24
N ASP A 100 11.33 -4.80 -1.32
CA ASP A 100 10.27 -3.79 -1.32
C ASP A 100 8.91 -4.41 -1.01
N GLN A 101 8.63 -5.59 -1.60
CA GLN A 101 7.42 -6.36 -1.30
C GLN A 101 7.35 -6.74 0.17
N VAL A 102 8.44 -7.30 0.73
CA VAL A 102 8.51 -7.69 2.15
C VAL A 102 8.33 -6.46 3.04
N HIS A 103 9.03 -5.36 2.73
CA HIS A 103 8.94 -4.10 3.47
C HIS A 103 7.52 -3.56 3.53
N MET A 104 6.86 -3.41 2.38
CA MET A 104 5.49 -2.91 2.32
C MET A 104 4.47 -3.87 2.93
N THR A 105 4.72 -5.18 2.85
CA THR A 105 3.88 -6.20 3.50
C THR A 105 3.97 -6.06 5.02
N ASN A 106 5.17 -5.97 5.57
CA ASN A 106 5.40 -5.80 7.00
C ASN A 106 4.83 -4.46 7.50
N TYR A 107 5.03 -3.39 6.74
CA TYR A 107 4.47 -2.07 7.04
C TYR A 107 2.94 -2.12 7.09
N ALA A 108 2.30 -2.67 6.06
CA ALA A 108 0.85 -2.80 5.97
C ALA A 108 0.27 -3.68 7.09
N GLN A 109 0.98 -4.76 7.46
CA GLN A 109 0.61 -5.58 8.61
C GLN A 109 0.68 -4.78 9.91
N ASN A 110 1.77 -4.06 10.17
CA ASN A 110 1.92 -3.31 11.42
C ASN A 110 0.81 -2.25 11.57
N VAL A 111 0.46 -1.58 10.47
CA VAL A 111 -0.66 -0.64 10.46
C VAL A 111 -1.99 -1.36 10.67
N PHE A 112 -2.21 -2.50 10.01
CA PHE A 112 -3.41 -3.30 10.21
C PHE A 112 -3.55 -3.82 11.64
N ASN A 113 -2.47 -4.29 12.26
CA ASN A 113 -2.46 -4.77 13.64
C ASN A 113 -2.85 -3.64 14.60
N ARG A 114 -2.22 -2.46 14.47
CA ARG A 114 -2.60 -1.27 15.26
C ARG A 114 -4.06 -0.90 15.08
N PHE A 115 -4.55 -0.91 13.84
CA PHE A 115 -5.97 -0.67 13.54
C PHE A 115 -6.88 -1.72 14.18
N SER A 116 -6.53 -3.00 14.06
CA SER A 116 -7.29 -4.11 14.63
C SER A 116 -7.32 -4.03 16.16
N ASP A 117 -6.20 -3.71 16.81
CA ASP A 117 -6.09 -3.55 18.26
C ASP A 117 -6.93 -2.36 18.77
N SER A 118 -7.07 -1.32 17.95
CA SER A 118 -7.82 -0.11 18.30
C SER A 118 -9.32 -0.24 18.04
N TYR A 119 -9.70 -0.87 16.93
CA TYR A 119 -11.08 -0.83 16.40
C TYR A 119 -11.75 -2.20 16.22
N ASN A 120 -10.99 -3.30 16.29
CA ASN A 120 -11.52 -4.67 16.19
C ASN A 120 -11.40 -5.47 17.49
N ARG A 121 -11.01 -4.86 18.62
CA ARG A 121 -11.18 -5.48 19.94
C ARG A 121 -12.67 -5.68 20.21
N ARG A 122 -13.13 -6.91 20.00
CA ARG A 122 -14.39 -7.45 20.52
C ARG A 122 -14.09 -8.17 21.82
#